data_AF-A0A2D1UBN4-F1
#
_entry.id   AF-A0A2D1UBN4-F1
#
_cell.length_a   1.000
_cell.length_b   1.000
_cell.length_c   1.000
_cell.angle_alpha   90.00
_cell.angle_beta   90.00
_cell.angle_gamma   90.00
#
_symmetry.space_group_name_H-M   'P 1'
#
loop_
_entity.id
_entity.type
_entity.pdbx_description
1 polymer ?
#
loop_
_entity_poly.entity_id
_entity_poly.type
_entity_poly.pdbx_seq_one_letter_code
_entity_poly.pdbx_strand_id
1 'polypeptide(L)'
;MDIQAGLKELSNQPLTHRLLAGLLKNYKRPNDKILSLKADGLIEPVKKGLYIAGRSLGVYFAESGEEPLSAKEVATYGIIPI
;
A
#
# COMPACT_ATOMS: atom_id res chain seq x y z
N MET A 1 -5.39 14.42 -10.14
CA MET A 1 -4.40 14.06 -9.12
C MET A 1 -4.26 12.55 -9.14
N ASP A 2 -3.06 12.03 -9.31
CA ASP A 2 -2.81 10.60 -9.24
C ASP A 2 -2.56 10.19 -7.78
N ILE A 3 -3.57 9.57 -7.16
CA ILE A 3 -3.49 9.20 -5.73
C ILE A 3 -2.47 8.09 -5.53
N GLN A 4 -2.32 7.18 -6.49
CA GLN A 4 -1.40 6.06 -6.36
C GLN A 4 0.04 6.55 -6.31
N ALA A 5 0.44 7.46 -7.18
CA ALA A 5 1.76 8.09 -7.14
C ALA A 5 2.04 8.72 -5.76
N GLY A 6 1.10 9.49 -5.22
CA GLY A 6 1.27 10.09 -3.88
C GLY A 6 1.35 9.05 -2.75
N LEU A 7 0.58 7.96 -2.84
CA LEU A 7 0.69 6.86 -1.88
C LEU A 7 2.03 6.12 -1.99
N LYS A 8 2.59 5.98 -3.19
CA LYS A 8 3.93 5.41 -3.42
C LYS A 8 5.04 6.29 -2.88
N GLU A 9 4.93 7.61 -3.00
CA GLU A 9 5.93 8.52 -2.39
C GLU A 9 5.90 8.45 -0.86
N LEU A 10 4.72 8.21 -0.30
CA LEU A 10 4.50 8.15 1.15
C LEU A 10 4.66 6.74 1.74
N SER A 11 4.90 5.72 0.92
CA SER A 11 4.95 4.31 1.36
C SER A 11 6.14 3.99 2.26
N ASN A 12 7.19 4.81 2.25
CA ASN A 12 8.35 4.64 3.13
C ASN A 12 8.07 5.02 4.59
N GLN A 13 6.86 5.50 4.90
CA GLN A 13 6.48 5.87 6.26
C GLN A 13 5.04 5.47 6.57
N PRO A 14 4.70 5.27 7.85
CA PRO A 14 3.33 5.05 8.25
C PRO A 14 2.40 6.20 7.82
N LEU A 15 1.29 5.85 7.18
CA LEU A 15 0.29 6.79 6.68
C LEU A 15 -0.69 7.13 7.79
N THR A 16 -0.54 8.29 8.41
CA THR A 16 -1.53 8.76 9.39
C THR A 16 -2.81 9.23 8.69
N HIS A 17 -3.95 9.16 9.38
CA HIS A 17 -5.22 9.70 8.87
C HIS A 17 -5.11 11.16 8.45
N ARG A 18 -4.38 12.00 9.22
CA ARG A 18 -4.13 13.41 8.89
C ARG A 18 -3.33 13.57 7.60
N LEU A 19 -2.33 12.73 7.39
CA LEU A 19 -1.50 12.74 6.18
C LEU A 19 -2.32 12.33 4.94
N LEU A 20 -3.13 11.28 5.05
CA LEU A 20 -4.09 10.89 4.00
C LEU A 20 -5.12 11.98 3.73
N ALA A 21 -5.67 12.62 4.76
CA ALA A 21 -6.61 13.73 4.60
C ALA A 21 -5.95 14.94 3.90
N GLY A 22 -4.66 15.19 4.15
CA GLY A 22 -3.87 16.20 3.45
C GLY A 22 -3.62 15.85 1.98
N LEU A 23 -3.26 14.60 1.69
CA LEU A 23 -3.11 14.10 0.32
C LEU A 23 -4.43 14.21 -0.46
N LEU A 24 -5.55 13.99 0.23
CA LEU A 24 -6.90 14.01 -0.33
C LEU A 24 -7.60 15.37 -0.15
N LYS A 25 -6.88 16.45 0.18
CA LYS A 25 -7.48 17.76 0.49
C LYS A 25 -8.34 18.34 -0.64
N ASN A 26 -8.06 17.94 -1.88
CA ASN A 26 -8.80 18.35 -3.08
C ASN A 26 -10.06 17.51 -3.35
N TYR A 27 -10.29 16.44 -2.57
CA TYR A 27 -11.50 15.63 -2.66
C TYR A 27 -12.61 16.19 -1.78
N LYS A 28 -13.84 16.22 -2.30
CA LYS A 28 -15.03 16.68 -1.57
C LYS A 28 -15.29 15.91 -0.28
N ARG A 29 -14.90 14.63 -0.23
CA ARG A 29 -15.08 13.72 0.91
C ARG A 29 -13.81 12.88 1.11
N PRO A 30 -12.76 13.42 1.75
CA PRO A 30 -11.50 12.71 1.92
C PRO A 30 -11.67 11.43 2.76
N ASN A 31 -12.52 11.45 3.79
CA ASN A 31 -12.81 10.28 4.62
C ASN A 31 -13.44 9.12 3.83
N ASP A 32 -14.37 9.44 2.93
CA ASP A 32 -15.04 8.47 2.07
C ASP A 32 -14.05 7.85 1.07
N LYS A 33 -13.12 8.68 0.57
CA LYS A 33 -12.05 8.21 -0.30
C LYS A 33 -11.06 7.31 0.45
N ILE A 34 -10.73 7.60 1.72
CA ILE A 34 -9.91 6.71 2.57
C ILE A 34 -10.59 5.35 2.73
N LEU A 35 -11.90 5.32 2.96
CA LEU A 35 -12.68 4.07 3.02
C LEU A 35 -12.59 3.28 1.72
N SER A 36 -12.70 3.96 0.58
CA SER A 36 -12.55 3.33 -0.74
C SER A 36 -11.13 2.79 -0.94
N LEU A 37 -10.09 3.56 -0.65
CA LEU A 37 -8.68 3.13 -0.77
C LEU A 37 -8.39 1.89 0.08
N LYS A 38 -9.00 1.81 1.27
CA LYS A 38 -8.93 0.62 2.12
C LYS A 38 -9.65 -0.57 1.49
N ALA A 39 -10.82 -0.37 0.90
CA ALA A 39 -11.57 -1.41 0.21
C ALA A 39 -10.85 -1.92 -1.06
N ASP A 40 -10.18 -1.03 -1.79
CA ASP A 40 -9.34 -1.35 -2.95
C ASP A 40 -8.01 -2.02 -2.59
N GLY A 41 -7.68 -2.16 -1.29
CA GLY A 41 -6.41 -2.71 -0.82
C GLY A 41 -5.19 -1.83 -1.15
N LEU A 42 -5.41 -0.56 -1.48
CA LEU A 42 -4.33 0.42 -1.72
C LEU A 42 -3.71 0.92 -0.41
N ILE A 43 -4.45 0.83 0.69
CA ILE A 43 -3.94 1.06 2.05
C ILE A 43 -4.44 -0.02 2.98
N GLU A 44 -3.62 -0.41 3.94
CA GLU A 44 -3.97 -1.42 4.95
C GLU A 44 -3.96 -0.78 6.34
N PRO A 45 -5.01 -0.97 7.17
CA PRO A 45 -5.05 -0.41 8.51
C PRO A 45 -4.14 -1.21 9.46
N VAL A 46 -3.19 -0.53 10.10
CA VAL A 46 -2.33 -1.14 11.14
C VAL A 46 -2.90 -0.90 12.54
N LYS A 47 -3.39 0.32 12.78
CA LYS A 47 -4.13 0.68 14.01
C LYS A 47 -5.13 1.80 13.71
N LYS A 48 -5.98 2.14 14.67
CA LYS A 48 -6.96 3.23 14.51
C LYS A 48 -6.25 4.53 14.10
N GLY A 49 -6.56 5.01 12.89
CA GLY A 49 -5.99 6.24 12.33
C GLY A 49 -4.56 6.10 11.78
N LEU A 50 -4.02 4.89 11.68
CA LEU A 50 -2.72 4.61 11.08
C LEU A 50 -2.83 3.49 10.04
N TYR A 51 -2.27 3.75 8.87
CA TYR A 51 -2.33 2.87 7.71
C TYR A 51 -0.93 2.66 7.15
N ILE A 52 -0.77 1.63 6.35
CA ILE A 52 0.39 1.38 5.50
C ILE A 52 -0.05 1.35 4.05
N ALA A 53 0.87 1.63 3.12
CA ALA A 53 0.66 1.40 1.71
C ALA A 53 0.38 -0.10 1.50
N GLY A 54 -0.74 -0.40 0.85
CA GLY A 54 -1.16 -1.77 0.64
C GLY A 54 -0.40 -2.43 -0.49
N ARG A 55 -0.27 -3.76 -0.43
CA ARG A 55 0.49 -4.56 -1.41
C ARG A 55 0.03 -4.34 -2.87
N SER A 56 -1.21 -3.92 -3.09
CA SER A 56 -1.77 -3.57 -4.40
C SER A 56 -1.04 -2.41 -5.11
N LEU A 57 -0.30 -1.57 -4.37
CA LEU A 57 0.52 -0.50 -4.96
C LEU A 57 1.83 -1.02 -5.57
N GLY A 58 2.20 -2.28 -5.33
CA GLY A 58 3.51 -2.83 -5.70
C GLY A 58 4.65 -2.18 -4.92
N VAL A 59 4.32 -1.51 -3.81
CA VAL A 59 5.31 -0.98 -2.87
C VAL A 59 5.25 -1.79 -1.61
N TYR A 60 6.40 -2.33 -1.28
CA TYR A 60 6.62 -3.13 -0.11
C TYR A 60 7.25 -2.17 0.87
N PHE A 61 6.68 -2.04 2.06
CA PHE A 61 7.43 -1.46 3.16
C PHE A 61 8.75 -2.24 3.17
N ALA A 62 9.86 -1.52 3.00
CA ALA A 62 11.19 -2.10 3.09
C ALA A 62 11.45 -2.44 4.57
N GLU A 63 10.69 -3.41 5.08
CA GLU A 63 11.06 -4.16 6.25
C GLU A 63 12.23 -5.02 5.77
N SER A 64 13.43 -4.56 6.13
CA SER A 64 14.70 -5.27 6.06
C SER A 64 14.58 -6.74 5.64
N GLY A 65 14.85 -7.03 4.35
CA GLY A 65 15.42 -8.33 3.96
C GLY A 65 14.56 -9.34 3.21
N GLU A 66 13.32 -9.08 2.83
CA GLU A 66 12.57 -10.01 1.96
C GLU A 66 12.00 -9.27 0.74
N GLU A 67 12.77 -9.30 -0.35
CA GLU A 67 12.27 -8.96 -1.67
C GLU A 67 11.03 -9.83 -1.95
N PRO A 68 9.89 -9.24 -2.32
CA PRO A 68 8.73 -10.00 -2.72
C PRO A 68 9.07 -10.72 -4.01
N LEU A 69 9.18 -12.04 -3.94
CA LEU A 69 9.26 -12.92 -5.10
C LEU A 69 8.25 -12.44 -6.13
N SER A 70 8.78 -11.82 -7.17
CA SER A 70 7.98 -11.28 -8.26
C SER A 70 7.19 -12.44 -8.83
N ALA A 71 5.93 -12.25 -9.21
CA ALA A 71 5.07 -13.33 -9.74
C ALA A 71 5.64 -14.06 -10.99
N LYS A 72 6.78 -13.61 -11.52
CA LYS A 72 7.62 -14.29 -12.50
C LYS A 72 8.52 -15.43 -11.94
N GLU A 73 8.78 -15.47 -10.64
CA GLU A 73 9.69 -16.45 -10.01
C GLU A 73 8.99 -17.66 -9.40
N VAL A 74 7.70 -17.54 -9.05
CA VAL A 74 6.90 -18.67 -8.55
C VAL A 74 6.66 -19.77 -9.60
N ALA A 75 6.92 -19.48 -10.88
CA ALA A 75 6.80 -20.45 -11.98
C ALA A 75 8.06 -21.32 -12.19
N THR A 76 9.18 -21.05 -11.50
CA THR A 76 10.44 -21.79 -11.68
C THR A 76 10.71 -22.81 -10.58
N TYR A 77 9.97 -22.80 -9.46
CA TYR A 77 9.99 -23.91 -8.50
C TYR A 77 9.03 -25.04 -8.92
N GLY A 78 9.15 -25.44 -10.18
CA GLY A 78 8.73 -26.75 -10.64
C GLY A 78 9.89 -27.73 -10.48
N ILE A 79 9.67 -28.76 -9.66
CA ILE A 79 10.41 -30.04 -9.58
C ILE A 79 11.80 -29.90 -8.91
N ILE A 80 12.09 -30.59 -7.80
CA ILE A 80 12.71 -31.96 -7.75
C ILE A 80 12.68 -32.48 -6.28
N PRO A 81 12.63 -33.81 -6.08
CA PRO A 81 12.01 -34.49 -4.96
C PRO A 81 13.00 -34.89 -3.85
N ILE A 82 12.45 -35.40 -2.75
CA ILE A 82 13.11 -36.38 -1.86
C ILE A 82 12.34 -37.69 -1.89
#